data_AF-K1RNR5-F1
#
_entry.id   AF-K1RNR5-F1
#
_cell.length_a   1.000
_cell.length_b   1.000
_cell.length_c   1.000
_cell.angle_alpha   90.00
_cell.angle_beta   90.00
_cell.angle_gamma   90.00
#
_symmetry.space_group_name_H-M   'P 1'
#
loop_
_entity.id
_entity.type
_entity.pdbx_description
1 polymer ?
#
loop_
_entity_poly.entity_id
_entity_poly.type
_entity_poly.pdbx_seq_one_letter_code
_entity_poly.pdbx_strand_id
1 'polypeptide(L)' 'TQKPIVLMEYIVSTYSKRGDLVLDFTSGSGSTLLACEVLNRRWIGIELTDKYCEVIKKRIQKGIQLKLQFEYDNENT' A
#
# COMPACT_ATOMS: atom_id res chain seq x y z
N THR A 1 -0.68 7.48 -13.50
CA THR A 1 -0.84 6.11 -14.06
C THR A 1 -0.62 5.10 -12.96
N GLN A 2 -1.25 3.93 -13.01
CA GLN A 2 -1.07 2.90 -11.99
C GLN A 2 0.17 2.05 -12.29
N LYS A 3 1.14 2.04 -11.37
CA LYS A 3 2.29 1.12 -11.44
C LYS A 3 1.88 -0.28 -10.97
N PRO A 4 2.42 -1.37 -11.57
CA PRO A 4 2.19 -2.73 -11.09
C PRO A 4 2.59 -2.89 -9.62
N ILE A 5 1.75 -3.58 -8.83
CA ILE A 5 1.96 -3.71 -7.39
C ILE A 5 3.20 -4.53 -7.05
N VAL A 6 3.41 -5.64 -7.76
CA VAL A 6 4.54 -6.56 -7.58
C VAL A 6 5.88 -5.83 -7.73
N LEU A 7 5.96 -4.88 -8.67
CA LEU A 7 7.16 -4.07 -8.85
C LEU A 7 7.41 -3.16 -7.63
N MET A 8 6.35 -2.57 -7.08
CA MET A 8 6.48 -1.70 -5.91
C MET A 8 6.82 -2.51 -4.65
N GLU A 9 6.27 -3.71 -4.50
CA GLU A 9 6.63 -4.63 -3.41
C GLU A 9 8.11 -5.03 -3.49
N TYR A 10 8.62 -5.34 -4.69
CA TYR A 10 10.04 -5.61 -4.89
C TYR A 10 10.92 -4.43 -4.44
N ILE A 11 10.59 -3.21 -4.87
CA ILE A 11 11.37 -2.01 -4.51
C ILE A 11 11.31 -1.77 -2.99
N VAL A 12 10.11 -1.75 -2.40
CA VAL A 12 9.93 -1.50 -0.96
C VAL A 12 10.62 -2.57 -0.14
N SER A 13 10.50 -3.85 -0.50
CA SER A 13 11.16 -4.93 0.25
C SER A 13 12.67 -4.93 0.12
N THR A 14 13.21 -4.47 -1.00
CA THR A 14 14.66 -4.36 -1.23
C THR A 14 15.30 -3.28 -0.35
N TYR A 15 14.63 -2.16 -0.12
CA TYR A 15 15.21 -0.98 0.53
C TYR A 15 14.60 -0.63 1.90
N SER A 16 13.75 -1.50 2.46
CA SER A 16 13.17 -1.29 3.79
C SER A 16 12.92 -2.61 4.50
N LYS A 17 12.79 -2.56 5.82
CA LYS A 17 12.39 -3.68 6.67
C LYS A 17 10.96 -3.51 7.15
N ARG A 18 10.38 -4.59 7.68
CA ARG A 18 9.06 -4.54 8.34
C ARG A 18 9.07 -3.47 9.45
N GLY A 19 8.04 -2.63 9.49
CA GLY A 19 7.90 -1.55 10.47
C GLY A 19 8.59 -0.22 10.09
N ASP A 20 9.48 -0.22 9.09
CA ASP A 20 10.11 1.00 8.60
C ASP A 20 9.06 1.97 8.03
N LEU A 21 9.42 3.26 8.03
CA LEU A 21 8.60 4.34 7.48
C LEU A 21 9.04 4.69 6.06
N VAL A 22 8.13 4.57 5.09
CA VAL A 22 8.36 4.92 3.69
C VAL A 22 7.65 6.23 3.32
N LEU A 23 8.36 7.16 2.70
CA LEU A 23 7.80 8.42 2.18
C LEU A 23 7.65 8.35 0.66
N ASP A 24 6.44 8.63 0.16
CA ASP A 24 6.19 8.86 -1.27
C ASP A 24 5.53 10.23 -1.47
N PHE A 25 6.32 11.23 -1.87
CA PHE A 25 5.84 12.59 -2.07
C PHE A 25 5.21 12.85 -3.45
N THR A 26 5.10 11.82 -4.29
CA THR A 26 4.42 11.84 -5.60
C THR A 26 3.52 10.62 -5.73
N SER A 27 2.68 10.39 -4.72
CA SER A 27 2.00 9.12 -4.50
C SER A 27 1.09 8.71 -5.67
N GLY A 28 0.53 9.65 -6.43
CA GLY A 28 -0.26 9.37 -7.63
C GLY A 28 -1.44 8.43 -7.32
N SER A 29 -1.45 7.23 -7.90
CA SER A 29 -2.50 6.23 -7.61
C SER A 29 -2.25 5.39 -6.36
N GLY A 30 -1.18 5.64 -5.60
CA GLY A 30 -0.88 4.97 -4.33
C GLY A 30 -0.30 3.55 -4.43
N SER A 31 0.32 3.17 -5.55
CA SER A 31 0.89 1.82 -5.69
C SER A 31 1.99 1.54 -4.65
N THR A 32 2.82 2.53 -4.31
CA THR A 32 3.85 2.43 -3.25
C THR A 32 3.22 2.21 -1.88
N LEU A 33 2.16 2.95 -1.57
CA LEU A 33 1.48 2.89 -0.27
C LEU A 33 0.79 1.54 -0.07
N LEU A 34 0.13 1.04 -1.12
CA LEU A 34 -0.46 -0.29 -1.10
C LEU A 34 0.60 -1.39 -0.91
N ALA A 35 1.76 -1.26 -1.55
CA ALA A 35 2.87 -2.20 -1.32
C ALA A 35 3.34 -2.15 0.14
N CYS A 36 3.39 -0.96 0.75
CA CYS A 36 3.74 -0.82 2.16
C CYS A 36 2.73 -1.54 3.08
N GLU A 37 1.44 -1.46 2.81
CA GLU A 37 0.40 -2.18 3.57
C GLU A 37 0.57 -3.70 3.52
N VAL A 38 0.79 -4.25 2.32
CA VAL A 38 1.04 -5.69 2.12
C VAL A 38 2.29 -6.13 2.87
N LEU A 39 3.35 -5.32 2.76
CA LEU A 39 4.66 -5.60 3.32
C LEU A 39 4.80 -5.21 4.81
N ASN A 40 3.75 -4.73 5.46
CA ASN A 40 3.75 -4.27 6.85
C ASN A 40 4.81 -3.17 7.12
N ARG A 41 4.87 -2.17 6.23
CA ARG A 41 5.63 -0.92 6.41
C ARG A 41 4.67 0.20 6.77
N ARG A 42 5.14 1.15 7.58
CA ARG A 42 4.44 2.42 7.79
C ARG A 42 4.72 3.31 6.58
N TRP A 43 3.82 4.24 6.27
CA TRP A 43 4.01 5.12 5.13
C TRP A 43 3.45 6.53 5.36
N ILE A 44 4.02 7.50 4.65
CA ILE A 44 3.47 8.84 4.44
C ILE A 44 3.37 9.05 2.94
N GLY A 45 2.17 9.37 2.46
CA GLY A 45 1.90 9.67 1.06
C GLY A 45 1.49 11.12 0.91
N ILE A 46 2.14 11.84 0.00
CA ILE A 46 1.75 13.20 -0.39
C ILE A 46 1.29 13.16 -1.84
N GLU A 47 0.14 13.75 -2.10
CA GLU A 47 -0.45 13.91 -3.42
C GLU A 47 -1.17 15.25 -3.48
N LEU A 48 -0.98 15.99 -4.57
CA LEU A 48 -1.50 17.34 -4.74
C LEU A 48 -2.97 17.33 -5.15
N THR A 49 -3.39 16.31 -5.89
CA THR A 49 -4.73 16.28 -6.48
C THR A 49 -5.71 15.51 -5.60
N ASP A 50 -6.76 16.17 -5.12
CA ASP A 50 -7.81 15.55 -4.28
C ASP A 50 -8.41 14.29 -4.90
N LYS A 51 -8.62 14.30 -6.23
CA LYS A 51 -9.08 13.12 -6.97
C LYS A 51 -8.19 11.90 -6.73
N TYR A 52 -6.88 12.07 -6.73
CA TYR A 52 -5.94 10.99 -6.50
C TYR A 52 -5.86 10.62 -5.01
N CYS A 53 -5.99 11.58 -4.09
CA CYS A 53 -6.14 11.30 -2.66
C CYS A 53 -7.33 10.36 -2.39
N GLU A 54 -8.49 10.61 -3.02
CA GLU A 54 -9.67 9.75 -2.88
C GLU A 54 -9.47 8.36 -3.52
N VAL A 55 -8.77 8.28 -4.64
CA VAL A 55 -8.39 7.00 -5.26
C VAL A 55 -7.48 6.20 -4.33
N ILE A 56 -6.48 6.83 -3.71
CA ILE A 56 -5.57 6.21 -2.76
C ILE A 56 -6.35 5.64 -1.57
N LYS A 57 -7.20 6.44 -0.92
CA LYS A 57 -8.01 6.02 0.24
C LYS A 57 -8.83 4.77 -0.07
N LYS A 58 -9.58 4.78 -1.19
CA LYS A 58 -10.41 3.64 -1.61
C LYS A 58 -9.59 2.38 -1.84
N ARG A 59 -8.41 2.51 -2.46
CA ARG A 59 -7.54 1.36 -2.75
C ARG A 59 -6.96 0.75 -1.48
N ILE A 60 -6.51 1.59 -0.55
CA ILE A 60 -5.94 1.14 0.73
C ILE A 60 -7.01 0.44 1.56
N GLN A 61 -8.19 1.04 1.71
CA GLN A 61 -9.32 0.42 2.42
C GLN A 61 -9.69 -0.95 1.84
N LYS A 62 -9.81 -1.04 0.51
CA LYS A 62 -10.11 -2.32 -0.16
C LYS A 62 -8.99 -3.35 0.06
N GLY A 63 -7.73 -2.94 0.01
CA GLY A 63 -6.58 -3.81 0.25
C GLY A 63 -6.55 -4.37 1.68
N ILE A 64 -6.78 -3.52 2.67
CA ILE A 64 -6.85 -3.91 4.09
C ILE A 64 -8.01 -4.88 4.32
N GLN A 65 -9.21 -4.59 3.79
CA GLN A 65 -10.36 -5.47 3.92
C GLN A 65 -10.09 -6.87 3.38
N LEU A 66 -9.45 -6.97 2.20
CA LEU A 66 -9.08 -8.25 1.61
C LEU A 66 -8.08 -8.99 2.49
N LYS A 67 -7.05 -8.30 3.00
CA LYS A 67 -6.05 -8.89 3.90
C LYS A 67 -6.70 -9.49 5.16
N LEU A 68 -7.60 -8.74 5.81
CA LEU A 68 -8.33 -9.21 6.99
C LEU A 68 -9.20 -10.44 6.68
N GLN A 69 -9.88 -10.45 5.53
CA GLN A 69 -10.67 -11.61 5.12
C GLN A 69 -9.78 -12.84 4.92
N PHE A 70 -8.64 -12.70 4.24
CA PHE A 70 -7.68 -13.79 4.07
C PHE A 70 -7.14 -14.30 5.40
N GLU A 71 -6.80 -13.42 6.34
CA GLU A 71 -6.33 -13.81 7.68
C GLU A 71 -7.43 -14.59 8.45
N TYR A 72 -8.68 -14.11 8.42
CA TYR A 72 -9.83 -14.79 9.03
C TYR A 72 -10.09 -16.18 8.43
N ASP A 73 -10.02 -16.32 7.11
CA ASP A 73 -10.29 -17.59 6.43
C ASP A 73 -9.20 -18.64 6.75
N ASN A 74 -7.94 -18.22 6.94
CA ASN A 74 -6.83 -19.11 7.29
C ASN A 74 -6.82 -19.54 8.77
N GLU A 75 -7.37 -18.73 9.68
CA GLU A 75 -7.46 -19.09 11.11
C GLU A 75 -8.63 -20.05 11.41
N ASN A 76 -9.63 -20.13 10.52
CA ASN A 76 -10.84 -20.94 10.68
C ASN A 76 -10.88 -22.19 9.77
N THR A 77 -9.75 -22.56 9.17
CA THR A 77 -9.55 -23.79 8.38
C THR A 77 -8.61 -24.74 9.11
#